data_AF-A0A7C7A0B5-F1
#
_entry.id   AF-A0A7C7A0B5-F1
#
_cell.length_a   1.000
_cell.length_b   1.000
_cell.length_c   1.000
_cell.angle_alpha   90.00
_cell.angle_beta   90.00
_cell.angle_gamma   90.00
#
_symmetry.space_group_name_H-M   'P 1'
#
loop_
_entity.id
_entity.type
_entity.pdbx_description
1 polymer ?
#
loop_
_entity_poly.entity_id
_entity_poly.type
_entity_poly.pdbx_seq_one_letter_code
_entity_poly.pdbx_strand_id
1 'polypeptide(L)'
;MKTRGRLLFFLIIILIATTSCSPKFMNPDTGLSTGNEYPYTSSEDLLRSYKVNVETESFAELTSPLEKEAAGLKHILQSYLDIDSEHFIGEDNKEFLESDIIGNQSLFLPITAENWEKAVRIIFSFDDSNDQDLKMYIRDFAKDNKIERQYAVSGLMKLLSLRYSISLGGDAASVQKSEIISDLVDIDDTHQYLVRQAYCMGITDFSVDKDKLFRPFDYLSYGEAVSMLYRVLTNLGLPGSEQANGIIKTQVPVTEPSLPEDSSASGSYSVEVILLEYNEYKADLQNSSWAPGKKRLEMLQLAESIIGINLDGLHPIDRPLGIDSWAKILDKVFGLEYEDIDPYLSSSTDGMLPYDIAAISIMKASDKLLGYGPSDAAEHEVEEARAAIPQFDTARDDSKFAQMFSSGLLEGLYTIPGFTPQRPVTEIEALLLVKRIIEGISTR
;
A
#
# COMPACT_ATOMS: atom_id res chain seq x y z
N MET A 1 34.27 45.86 35.28
CA MET A 1 35.51 45.09 35.56
C MET A 1 35.23 43.62 35.23
N LYS A 2 36.04 42.88 34.47
CA LYS A 2 37.41 42.34 34.73
C LYS A 2 37.43 41.15 35.73
N THR A 3 37.57 39.91 35.18
CA THR A 3 38.28 38.71 35.75
C THR A 3 37.74 38.06 37.05
N ARG A 4 37.75 36.74 37.29
CA ARG A 4 38.19 35.44 36.66
C ARG A 4 37.30 34.31 37.28
N GLY A 5 37.23 33.05 36.84
CA GLY A 5 37.78 32.35 35.66
C GLY A 5 37.98 30.82 35.88
N ARG A 6 37.72 30.02 34.82
CA ARG A 6 38.31 28.71 34.43
C ARG A 6 38.68 27.62 35.48
N LEU A 7 38.01 26.46 35.43
CA LEU A 7 38.52 25.09 35.11
C LEU A 7 37.27 24.14 35.11
N LEU A 8 37.02 23.10 34.29
CA LEU A 8 37.73 22.18 33.37
C LEU A 8 38.43 20.93 33.95
N PHE A 9 37.92 19.76 33.49
CA PHE A 9 38.55 18.45 33.21
C PHE A 9 38.58 17.27 34.23
N PHE A 10 38.30 16.08 33.66
CA PHE A 10 38.44 14.66 34.09
C PHE A 10 37.65 14.19 35.35
N LEU A 11 36.87 13.08 35.39
CA LEU A 11 36.87 11.74 34.73
C LEU A 11 37.87 10.75 35.36
N ILE A 12 37.38 9.69 36.04
CA ILE A 12 38.01 8.35 36.15
C ILE A 12 37.03 7.31 36.76
N ILE A 13 37.24 6.03 36.44
CA ILE A 13 36.41 4.86 36.76
C ILE A 13 36.89 4.16 38.06
N ILE A 14 35.99 3.49 38.80
CA ILE A 14 36.33 2.42 39.76
C ILE A 14 35.42 1.19 39.49
N LEU A 15 35.98 -0.03 39.58
CA LEU A 15 35.36 -1.29 39.18
C LEU A 15 35.75 -2.44 40.13
N ILE A 16 34.76 -3.12 40.74
CA ILE A 16 34.87 -4.28 41.66
C ILE A 16 33.50 -5.03 41.61
N ALA A 17 33.27 -6.34 41.41
CA ALA A 17 34.00 -7.64 41.49
C ALA A 17 33.91 -8.35 42.88
N THR A 18 33.45 -9.61 43.05
CA THR A 18 32.81 -10.63 42.17
C THR A 18 31.51 -11.16 42.84
N THR A 19 30.84 -12.27 42.52
CA THR A 19 31.21 -13.71 42.57
C THR A 19 30.33 -14.55 41.62
N SER A 20 30.87 -15.40 40.73
CA SER A 20 31.29 -16.81 40.94
C SER A 20 30.16 -17.82 41.25
N CYS A 21 29.84 -18.67 40.26
CA CYS A 21 29.81 -20.13 40.42
C CYS A 21 29.88 -20.87 39.06
N SER A 22 30.46 -22.08 39.04
CA SER A 22 30.60 -22.96 37.85
C SER A 22 30.68 -24.43 38.33
N PRO A 23 30.34 -25.42 37.48
CA PRO A 23 31.36 -26.45 37.21
C PRO A 23 31.42 -26.98 35.76
N LYS A 24 32.67 -27.02 35.27
CA LYS A 24 33.30 -27.92 34.29
C LYS A 24 32.55 -29.22 33.90
N PHE A 25 32.71 -29.68 32.64
CA PHE A 25 33.68 -30.74 32.30
C PHE A 25 34.01 -30.85 30.79
N MET A 26 35.12 -31.54 30.51
CA MET A 26 35.75 -31.87 29.20
C MET A 26 34.99 -33.04 28.48
N ASN A 27 35.28 -33.48 27.24
CA ASN A 27 36.43 -33.37 26.33
C ASN A 27 35.96 -33.63 24.85
N PRO A 28 36.79 -33.45 23.78
CA PRO A 28 36.37 -33.62 22.38
C PRO A 28 36.75 -34.99 21.73
N ASP A 29 36.46 -35.08 20.42
CA ASP A 29 37.12 -35.88 19.33
C ASP A 29 36.43 -37.09 18.66
N THR A 30 36.55 -37.08 17.31
CA THR A 30 36.43 -38.16 16.29
C THR A 30 35.06 -38.78 15.92
N GLY A 31 34.86 -39.01 14.60
CA GLY A 31 33.91 -39.99 14.05
C GLY A 31 33.21 -39.59 12.74
N LEU A 32 33.65 -40.13 11.59
CA LEU A 32 32.78 -40.24 10.39
C LEU A 32 31.88 -41.47 10.54
N SER A 33 30.66 -41.45 9.99
CA SER A 33 30.27 -42.28 8.81
C SER A 33 28.75 -42.23 8.52
N THR A 34 28.36 -42.81 7.38
CA THR A 34 27.01 -43.24 6.97
C THR A 34 25.85 -42.24 7.08
N GLY A 35 25.36 -41.77 5.92
CA GLY A 35 24.01 -41.21 5.81
C GLY A 35 22.93 -42.29 5.77
N ASN A 36 21.67 -41.85 5.84
CA ASN A 36 20.47 -42.65 5.55
C ASN A 36 19.55 -41.84 4.62
N GLU A 37 18.81 -42.53 3.77
CA GLU A 37 17.67 -41.98 3.00
C GLU A 37 16.38 -41.99 3.87
N TYR A 38 15.23 -41.74 3.22
CA TYR A 38 13.85 -41.75 3.74
C TYR A 38 13.41 -40.48 4.54
N PRO A 39 12.10 -40.19 4.58
CA PRO A 39 11.29 -39.86 3.40
C PRO A 39 10.41 -38.60 3.66
N TYR A 40 9.45 -38.32 2.76
CA TYR A 40 8.52 -37.19 2.88
C TYR A 40 7.44 -37.34 3.98
N THR A 41 6.88 -36.17 4.34
CA THR A 41 5.58 -35.91 4.98
C THR A 41 5.37 -36.21 6.48
N SER A 42 5.60 -35.18 7.29
CA SER A 42 4.74 -34.77 8.41
C SER A 42 4.66 -33.24 8.44
N SER A 43 3.48 -32.65 8.67
CA SER A 43 3.34 -31.19 8.84
C SER A 43 3.95 -30.68 10.14
N GLU A 44 4.03 -31.53 11.18
CA GLU A 44 4.65 -31.18 12.45
C GLU A 44 6.19 -31.03 12.35
N ASP A 45 6.84 -31.73 11.42
CA ASP A 45 8.28 -31.64 11.24
C ASP A 45 8.71 -30.38 10.45
N LEU A 46 7.86 -29.88 9.54
CA LEU A 46 8.03 -28.54 8.95
C LEU A 46 7.90 -27.42 10.00
N LEU A 47 6.94 -27.56 10.93
CA LEU A 47 6.81 -26.63 12.06
C LEU A 47 7.97 -26.73 13.07
N ARG A 48 8.70 -27.85 13.08
CA ARG A 48 9.92 -28.02 13.88
C ARG A 48 11.15 -27.45 13.20
N SER A 49 11.34 -27.60 11.89
CA SER A 49 12.46 -26.95 11.19
C SER A 49 12.37 -25.42 11.28
N TYR A 50 11.16 -24.85 11.22
CA TYR A 50 10.94 -23.42 11.50
C TYR A 50 11.36 -22.99 12.91
N LYS A 51 11.19 -23.85 13.93
CA LYS A 51 11.50 -23.52 15.33
C LYS A 51 12.96 -23.74 15.76
N VAL A 52 13.79 -24.36 14.93
CA VAL A 52 15.21 -24.65 15.26
C VAL A 52 16.18 -23.65 14.63
N ASN A 53 15.77 -22.90 13.61
CA ASN A 53 16.60 -21.85 13.00
C ASN A 53 16.44 -20.46 13.67
N VAL A 54 15.52 -20.29 14.63
CA VAL A 54 15.35 -19.04 15.39
C VAL A 54 16.33 -18.99 16.57
N GLU A 55 17.63 -19.05 16.28
CA GLU A 55 18.68 -18.75 17.26
C GLU A 55 19.97 -18.17 16.62
N THR A 56 19.79 -17.36 15.58
CA THR A 56 20.79 -16.35 15.16
C THR A 56 20.07 -15.07 14.72
N GLU A 57 19.60 -14.29 15.69
CA GLU A 57 19.13 -12.92 15.45
C GLU A 57 20.29 -12.03 15.02
N SER A 58 20.53 -11.96 13.71
CA SER A 58 21.12 -10.76 13.12
C SER A 58 20.17 -9.60 13.39
N PHE A 59 20.64 -8.56 14.09
CA PHE A 59 19.90 -7.31 14.27
C PHE A 59 19.75 -6.60 12.93
N ALA A 60 18.75 -7.00 12.14
CA ALA A 60 18.15 -6.13 11.15
C ALA A 60 17.45 -5.01 11.94
N GLU A 61 17.87 -3.76 11.72
CA GLU A 61 17.25 -2.63 12.39
C GLU A 61 15.78 -2.53 11.98
N LEU A 62 14.88 -2.51 12.98
CA LEU A 62 13.44 -2.38 12.76
C LEU A 62 13.13 -0.96 12.26
N THR A 63 13.29 -0.76 10.96
CA THR A 63 12.90 0.47 10.26
C THR A 63 11.47 0.85 10.62
N SER A 64 11.30 2.07 11.10
CA SER A 64 10.01 2.58 11.54
C SER A 64 9.03 2.68 10.36
N PRO A 65 7.71 2.64 10.61
CA PRO A 65 6.72 2.76 9.54
C PRO A 65 6.93 4.01 8.67
N LEU A 66 7.31 5.13 9.29
CA LEU A 66 7.59 6.38 8.58
C LEU A 66 8.85 6.31 7.69
N GLU A 67 9.91 5.60 8.10
CA GLU A 67 11.08 5.40 7.23
C GLU A 67 10.73 4.54 6.00
N LYS A 68 9.84 3.55 6.16
CA LYS A 68 9.34 2.75 5.04
C LYS A 68 8.45 3.56 4.10
N GLU A 69 7.50 4.33 4.64
CA GLU A 69 6.61 5.20 3.85
C GLU A 69 7.42 6.32 3.14
N ALA A 70 8.47 6.87 3.77
CA ALA A 70 9.35 7.86 3.15
C ALA A 70 10.21 7.28 2.01
N ALA A 71 10.78 6.07 2.20
CA ALA A 71 11.50 5.36 1.15
C ALA A 71 10.57 5.00 -0.02
N GLY A 72 9.37 4.50 0.29
CA GLY A 72 8.32 4.22 -0.70
C GLY A 72 7.87 5.47 -1.48
N LEU A 73 7.73 6.62 -0.81
CA LEU A 73 7.38 7.88 -1.48
C LEU A 73 8.47 8.31 -2.46
N LYS A 74 9.74 8.19 -2.08
CA LYS A 74 10.86 8.48 -3.00
C LYS A 74 10.83 7.57 -4.22
N HIS A 75 10.58 6.28 -4.01
CA HIS A 75 10.52 5.29 -5.08
C HIS A 75 9.37 5.56 -6.07
N ILE A 76 8.15 5.81 -5.58
CA ILE A 76 7.00 6.15 -6.44
C ILE A 76 7.25 7.45 -7.22
N LEU A 77 7.91 8.43 -6.60
CA LEU A 77 8.28 9.70 -7.24
C LEU A 77 9.50 9.60 -8.16
N GLN A 78 10.14 8.43 -8.34
CA GLN A 78 11.34 8.32 -9.19
C GLN A 78 11.11 8.84 -10.62
N SER A 79 9.93 8.62 -11.19
CA SER A 79 9.57 9.15 -12.53
C SER A 79 9.45 10.68 -12.58
N TYR A 80 9.28 11.35 -11.43
CA TYR A 80 9.26 12.82 -11.31
C TYR A 80 10.66 13.38 -10.99
N LEU A 81 11.51 12.60 -10.30
CA LEU A 81 12.84 13.01 -9.83
C LEU A 81 13.98 12.71 -10.83
N ASP A 82 13.77 11.79 -11.76
CA ASP A 82 14.73 11.42 -12.81
C ASP A 82 14.73 12.43 -13.97
N ILE A 83 15.91 12.92 -14.36
CA ILE A 83 16.10 13.92 -15.41
C ILE A 83 15.85 13.38 -16.82
N ASP A 84 15.99 12.07 -17.03
CA ASP A 84 15.76 11.42 -18.32
C ASP A 84 14.27 11.00 -18.53
N SER A 85 13.39 11.30 -17.56
CA SER A 85 11.96 10.99 -17.59
C SER A 85 11.12 12.06 -18.31
N GLU A 86 10.09 11.63 -19.07
CA GLU A 86 9.07 12.52 -19.64
C GLU A 86 8.17 13.20 -18.58
N HIS A 87 8.30 12.83 -17.30
CA HIS A 87 7.56 13.42 -16.17
C HIS A 87 8.46 14.23 -15.21
N PHE A 88 9.69 14.54 -15.61
CA PHE A 88 10.64 15.28 -14.78
C PHE A 88 10.12 16.67 -14.36
N ILE A 89 10.07 16.93 -13.04
CA ILE A 89 9.50 18.15 -12.46
C ILE A 89 10.42 19.38 -12.46
N GLY A 90 11.67 19.22 -12.92
CA GLY A 90 12.72 20.24 -12.86
C GLY A 90 13.52 20.22 -11.54
N GLU A 91 14.80 20.58 -11.62
CA GLU A 91 15.75 20.41 -10.51
C GLU A 91 15.35 21.20 -9.24
N ASP A 92 14.86 22.45 -9.36
CA ASP A 92 14.35 23.28 -8.24
C ASP A 92 13.16 22.66 -7.47
N ASN A 93 12.40 21.79 -8.12
CA ASN A 93 11.27 21.07 -7.53
C ASN A 93 11.71 19.72 -6.95
N LYS A 94 12.63 19.04 -7.62
CA LYS A 94 13.30 17.82 -7.17
C LYS A 94 14.14 18.05 -5.91
N GLU A 95 15.01 19.06 -5.88
CA GLU A 95 15.82 19.42 -4.70
C GLU A 95 14.93 19.68 -3.49
N PHE A 96 13.82 20.38 -3.69
CA PHE A 96 12.79 20.63 -2.68
C PHE A 96 12.10 19.35 -2.19
N LEU A 97 11.63 18.47 -3.08
CA LEU A 97 11.00 17.21 -2.66
C LEU A 97 12.00 16.28 -1.96
N GLU A 98 13.22 16.13 -2.48
CA GLU A 98 14.24 15.26 -1.88
C GLU A 98 14.76 15.81 -0.54
N SER A 99 14.99 17.11 -0.41
CA SER A 99 15.68 17.71 0.75
C SER A 99 14.73 18.27 1.80
N ASP A 100 13.76 19.08 1.39
CA ASP A 100 12.89 19.83 2.30
C ASP A 100 11.66 19.03 2.74
N ILE A 101 11.23 18.04 1.94
CA ILE A 101 10.08 17.16 2.24
C ILE A 101 10.54 15.77 2.70
N ILE A 102 11.11 14.96 1.81
CA ILE A 102 11.36 13.52 2.06
C ILE A 102 12.56 13.31 2.99
N GLY A 103 13.69 13.96 2.71
CA GLY A 103 14.92 13.84 3.50
C GLY A 103 14.93 14.66 4.80
N ASN A 104 13.82 15.30 5.16
CA ASN A 104 13.78 16.28 6.23
C ASN A 104 13.98 15.65 7.61
N GLN A 105 15.12 15.96 8.24
CA GLN A 105 15.52 15.41 9.55
C GLN A 105 14.64 15.89 10.72
N SER A 106 13.71 16.82 10.48
CA SER A 106 12.82 17.41 11.48
C SER A 106 11.40 16.82 11.42
N LEU A 107 11.27 15.52 11.17
CA LEU A 107 10.01 14.80 10.90
C LEU A 107 8.85 15.14 11.86
N PHE A 108 9.13 15.36 13.15
CA PHE A 108 8.13 15.66 14.18
C PHE A 108 7.83 17.17 14.37
N LEU A 109 8.47 18.06 13.61
CA LEU A 109 8.15 19.49 13.61
C LEU A 109 7.05 19.80 12.58
N PRO A 110 6.21 20.83 12.83
CA PRO A 110 5.21 21.26 11.86
C PRO A 110 5.80 21.59 10.48
N ILE A 111 5.18 21.09 9.42
CA ILE A 111 5.45 21.57 8.05
C ILE A 111 4.90 23.00 7.92
N THR A 112 5.58 23.84 7.12
CA THR A 112 5.02 25.16 6.81
C THR A 112 3.85 25.02 5.84
N ALA A 113 2.86 25.90 5.93
CA ALA A 113 1.74 25.89 4.99
C ALA A 113 2.22 26.12 3.53
N GLU A 114 3.27 26.93 3.36
CA GLU A 114 3.96 27.13 2.07
C GLU A 114 4.61 25.85 1.54
N ASN A 115 5.32 25.07 2.38
CA ASN A 115 5.94 23.81 1.94
C ASN A 115 4.88 22.74 1.67
N TRP A 116 3.80 22.68 2.45
CA TRP A 116 2.68 21.78 2.20
C TRP A 116 1.98 22.12 0.88
N GLU A 117 1.67 23.39 0.62
CA GLU A 117 1.11 23.81 -0.67
C GLU A 117 2.06 23.49 -1.83
N LYS A 118 3.36 23.80 -1.72
CA LYS A 118 4.34 23.52 -2.78
C LYS A 118 4.46 22.01 -3.06
N ALA A 119 4.49 21.16 -2.03
CA ALA A 119 4.53 19.70 -2.20
C ALA A 119 3.27 19.17 -2.90
N VAL A 120 2.09 19.57 -2.44
CA VAL A 120 0.80 19.21 -3.06
C VAL A 120 0.72 19.74 -4.51
N ARG A 121 1.16 20.97 -4.76
CA ARG A 121 1.15 21.61 -6.08
C ARG A 121 2.01 20.83 -7.09
N ILE A 122 3.22 20.43 -6.69
CA ILE A 122 4.14 19.66 -7.54
C ILE A 122 3.62 18.24 -7.77
N ILE A 123 3.35 17.49 -6.70
CA ILE A 123 3.03 16.06 -6.77
C ILE A 123 1.70 15.81 -7.51
N PHE A 124 0.72 16.71 -7.35
CA PHE A 124 -0.59 16.58 -8.00
C PHE A 124 -0.75 17.48 -9.24
N SER A 125 0.35 18.03 -9.77
CA SER A 125 0.37 18.85 -10.99
C SER A 125 -0.70 19.95 -11.00
N PHE A 126 -0.72 20.80 -9.98
CA PHE A 126 -1.54 22.02 -9.95
C PHE A 126 -0.78 23.20 -10.56
N ASP A 127 -1.37 23.86 -11.54
CA ASP A 127 -0.80 25.04 -12.18
C ASP A 127 -1.42 26.36 -11.66
N ASP A 128 -1.05 27.48 -12.28
CA ASP A 128 -1.55 28.81 -11.90
C ASP A 128 -3.07 28.98 -12.08
N SER A 129 -3.75 28.14 -12.87
CA SER A 129 -5.21 28.17 -13.00
C SER A 129 -5.91 27.64 -11.74
N ASN A 130 -5.25 26.73 -11.00
CA ASN A 130 -5.73 26.17 -9.73
C ASN A 130 -5.26 26.93 -8.49
N ASP A 131 -4.59 28.08 -8.65
CA ASP A 131 -4.07 28.87 -7.53
C ASP A 131 -5.18 29.34 -6.55
N GLN A 132 -6.41 29.55 -7.07
CA GLN A 132 -7.59 29.86 -6.26
C GLN A 132 -8.12 28.64 -5.48
N ASP A 133 -7.97 27.42 -5.99
CA ASP A 133 -8.34 26.18 -5.28
C ASP A 133 -7.34 25.89 -4.16
N LEU A 134 -6.04 25.96 -4.47
CA LEU A 134 -4.96 25.84 -3.48
C LEU A 134 -5.05 26.92 -2.40
N LYS A 135 -5.49 28.13 -2.77
CA LYS A 135 -5.80 29.18 -1.79
C LYS A 135 -6.94 28.76 -0.86
N MET A 136 -8.09 28.38 -1.44
CA MET A 136 -9.31 28.06 -0.70
C MET A 136 -9.16 26.83 0.21
N TYR A 137 -8.36 25.85 -0.20
CA TYR A 137 -8.23 24.56 0.51
C TYR A 137 -6.96 24.42 1.35
N ILE A 138 -5.95 25.28 1.20
CA ILE A 138 -4.75 25.29 2.05
C ILE A 138 -4.50 26.67 2.67
N ARG A 139 -4.28 27.72 1.87
CA ARG A 139 -3.76 29.00 2.37
C ARG A 139 -4.74 29.77 3.27
N ASP A 140 -6.03 29.78 2.95
CA ASP A 140 -7.03 30.51 3.74
C ASP A 140 -7.31 29.85 5.11
N PHE A 141 -6.82 28.61 5.33
CA PHE A 141 -6.79 27.93 6.63
C PHE A 141 -5.43 28.01 7.36
N ALA A 142 -4.42 28.59 6.73
CA ALA A 142 -3.08 28.68 7.31
C ALA A 142 -2.97 29.78 8.37
N LYS A 143 -2.30 29.47 9.48
CA LYS A 143 -2.08 30.38 10.61
C LYS A 143 -0.62 30.32 11.05
N ASP A 144 0.01 31.49 11.17
CA ASP A 144 1.44 31.62 11.52
C ASP A 144 2.36 30.72 10.64
N ASN A 145 1.99 30.60 9.35
CA ASN A 145 2.57 29.69 8.34
C ASN A 145 2.56 28.20 8.73
N LYS A 146 1.49 27.74 9.39
CA LYS A 146 1.21 26.32 9.71
C LYS A 146 -0.24 25.99 9.38
N ILE A 147 -0.55 24.70 9.28
CA ILE A 147 -1.90 24.19 9.03
C ILE A 147 -2.25 23.11 10.06
N GLU A 148 -3.47 23.16 10.61
CA GLU A 148 -4.00 22.14 11.52
C GLU A 148 -4.38 20.87 10.72
N ARG A 149 -4.20 19.68 11.31
CA ARG A 149 -4.42 18.38 10.65
C ARG A 149 -5.81 18.27 10.03
N GLN A 150 -6.85 18.83 10.67
CA GLN A 150 -8.20 18.89 10.12
C GLN A 150 -8.25 19.51 8.71
N TYR A 151 -7.68 20.72 8.54
CA TYR A 151 -7.74 21.47 7.30
C TYR A 151 -6.79 20.90 6.25
N ALA A 152 -5.64 20.37 6.67
CA ALA A 152 -4.70 19.73 5.76
C ALA A 152 -5.31 18.50 5.09
N VAL A 153 -5.97 17.61 5.86
CA VAL A 153 -6.62 16.41 5.30
C VAL A 153 -7.89 16.76 4.53
N SER A 154 -8.77 17.62 5.06
CA SER A 154 -10.00 17.99 4.35
C SER A 154 -9.72 18.78 3.07
N GLY A 155 -8.71 19.65 3.10
CA GLY A 155 -8.22 20.42 1.96
C GLY A 155 -7.56 19.54 0.91
N LEU A 156 -6.74 18.57 1.32
CA LEU A 156 -6.18 17.57 0.42
C LEU A 156 -7.29 16.75 -0.25
N MET A 157 -8.27 16.24 0.48
CA MET A 157 -9.40 15.51 -0.12
C MET A 157 -10.17 16.36 -1.15
N LYS A 158 -10.36 17.67 -0.89
CA LYS A 158 -10.94 18.60 -1.87
C LYS A 158 -10.08 18.71 -3.13
N LEU A 159 -8.78 18.89 -2.98
CA LEU A 159 -7.84 18.98 -4.11
C LEU A 159 -7.74 17.66 -4.90
N LEU A 160 -7.73 16.51 -4.23
CA LEU A 160 -7.71 15.19 -4.89
C LEU A 160 -8.95 14.95 -5.76
N SER A 161 -10.13 15.45 -5.36
CA SER A 161 -11.34 15.42 -6.21
C SER A 161 -11.29 16.32 -7.46
N LEU A 162 -10.24 17.13 -7.61
CA LEU A 162 -9.93 17.92 -8.82
C LEU A 162 -8.83 17.27 -9.69
N ARG A 163 -8.40 16.04 -9.37
CA ARG A 163 -7.31 15.31 -10.04
C ARG A 163 -7.59 13.83 -10.27
N TYR A 164 -8.34 13.21 -9.38
CA TYR A 164 -8.80 11.83 -9.47
C TYR A 164 -10.33 11.82 -9.51
N SER A 165 -10.94 10.75 -10.05
CA SER A 165 -12.40 10.64 -10.20
C SER A 165 -13.13 10.30 -8.89
N ILE A 166 -12.71 10.90 -7.76
CA ILE A 166 -13.22 10.62 -6.41
C ILE A 166 -14.40 11.55 -6.11
N SER A 167 -15.57 10.99 -5.78
CA SER A 167 -16.68 11.76 -5.22
C SER A 167 -16.52 11.90 -3.72
N LEU A 168 -16.53 13.14 -3.27
CA LEU A 168 -16.54 13.46 -1.83
C LEU A 168 -17.94 13.27 -1.19
N GLY A 169 -18.84 12.55 -1.87
CA GLY A 169 -20.11 12.05 -1.35
C GLY A 169 -20.05 10.61 -0.81
N GLY A 170 -19.00 9.85 -1.14
CA GLY A 170 -18.62 8.56 -0.55
C GLY A 170 -19.71 7.48 -0.40
N ASP A 171 -19.37 6.43 0.37
CA ASP A 171 -20.36 5.50 0.89
C ASP A 171 -20.73 5.88 2.33
N ALA A 172 -21.97 6.34 2.52
CA ALA A 172 -22.42 6.88 3.81
C ALA A 172 -22.42 5.84 4.95
N ALA A 173 -22.61 4.55 4.65
CA ALA A 173 -22.58 3.48 5.66
C ALA A 173 -21.14 3.21 6.12
N SER A 174 -20.20 3.10 5.17
CA SER A 174 -18.78 2.91 5.45
C SER A 174 -18.19 4.11 6.23
N VAL A 175 -18.60 5.33 5.87
CA VAL A 175 -18.26 6.54 6.62
C VAL A 175 -18.87 6.54 8.03
N GLN A 176 -20.12 6.08 8.21
CA GLN A 176 -20.70 5.93 9.56
C GLN A 176 -19.92 4.93 10.41
N LYS A 177 -19.48 3.79 9.84
CA LYS A 177 -18.64 2.82 10.56
C LYS A 177 -17.29 3.39 11.02
N SER A 178 -16.81 4.49 10.42
CA SER A 178 -15.59 5.20 10.86
C SER A 178 -15.77 6.06 12.13
N GLU A 179 -16.97 6.11 12.74
CA GLU A 179 -17.23 6.83 14.00
C GLU A 179 -16.29 6.43 15.17
N ILE A 180 -15.56 5.32 15.04
CA ILE A 180 -14.46 4.92 15.93
C ILE A 180 -13.36 5.99 16.10
N ILE A 181 -13.17 6.92 15.15
CA ILE A 181 -12.38 8.13 15.41
C ILE A 181 -13.21 9.09 16.27
N SER A 182 -12.91 9.08 17.57
CA SER A 182 -13.73 9.71 18.62
C SER A 182 -13.41 11.19 18.89
N ASP A 183 -12.23 11.67 18.50
CA ASP A 183 -11.74 13.04 18.77
C ASP A 183 -12.08 14.07 17.68
N LEU A 184 -12.93 13.69 16.72
CA LEU A 184 -13.45 14.59 15.67
C LEU A 184 -14.70 15.38 16.09
N VAL A 185 -15.34 15.06 17.23
CA VAL A 185 -16.64 15.64 17.62
C VAL A 185 -16.63 17.17 17.77
N ASP A 186 -15.48 17.76 18.06
CA ASP A 186 -15.32 19.20 18.29
C ASP A 186 -15.02 20.04 17.03
N ILE A 187 -15.02 19.45 15.81
CA ILE A 187 -14.80 20.17 14.54
C ILE A 187 -16.04 20.21 13.64
N ASP A 188 -16.04 21.11 12.64
CA ASP A 188 -17.15 21.26 11.68
C ASP A 188 -17.48 19.96 10.95
N ASP A 189 -18.77 19.65 10.82
CA ASP A 189 -19.29 18.43 10.18
C ASP A 189 -18.67 18.18 8.80
N THR A 190 -18.39 19.23 8.02
CA THR A 190 -17.76 19.13 6.69
C THR A 190 -16.34 18.57 6.79
N HIS A 191 -15.57 19.02 7.78
CA HIS A 191 -14.20 18.56 8.01
C HIS A 191 -14.20 17.18 8.67
N GLN A 192 -15.10 16.89 9.62
CA GLN A 192 -15.29 15.55 10.17
C GLN A 192 -15.52 14.53 9.05
N TYR A 193 -16.47 14.82 8.15
CA TYR A 193 -16.89 13.94 7.07
C TYR A 193 -15.77 13.69 6.04
N LEU A 194 -14.96 14.70 5.73
CA LEU A 194 -13.82 14.55 4.81
C LEU A 194 -12.64 13.79 5.44
N VAL A 195 -12.36 14.00 6.74
CA VAL A 195 -11.36 13.22 7.47
C VAL A 195 -11.80 11.75 7.59
N ARG A 196 -13.09 11.50 7.85
CA ARG A 196 -13.66 10.14 7.89
C ARG A 196 -13.57 9.43 6.53
N GLN A 197 -13.82 10.13 5.42
CA GLN A 197 -13.58 9.59 4.07
C GLN A 197 -12.09 9.28 3.84
N ALA A 198 -11.18 10.19 4.19
CA ALA A 198 -9.74 9.94 4.09
C ALA A 198 -9.30 8.69 4.88
N TYR A 199 -9.87 8.47 6.07
CA TYR A 199 -9.62 7.28 6.87
C TYR A 199 -10.16 5.99 6.24
N CYS A 200 -11.39 6.01 5.72
CA CYS A 200 -11.95 4.86 4.98
C CYS A 200 -11.12 4.49 3.74
N MET A 201 -10.53 5.49 3.06
CA MET A 201 -9.66 5.31 1.88
C MET A 201 -8.19 5.07 2.23
N GLY A 202 -7.82 4.97 3.52
CA GLY A 202 -6.44 4.76 3.97
C GLY A 202 -5.47 5.94 3.75
N ILE A 203 -5.99 7.13 3.43
CA ILE A 203 -5.25 8.36 3.11
C ILE A 203 -4.75 9.10 4.37
N THR A 204 -5.34 8.84 5.55
CA THR A 204 -4.83 9.35 6.83
C THR A 204 -3.44 8.78 7.14
N ASP A 205 -2.61 9.56 7.83
CA ASP A 205 -1.25 9.18 8.20
C ASP A 205 -1.17 8.02 9.21
N PHE A 206 0.03 7.42 9.30
CA PHE A 206 0.35 6.26 10.16
C PHE A 206 0.01 6.41 11.65
N SER A 207 -0.17 7.63 12.19
CA SER A 207 -0.50 7.79 13.61
C SER A 207 -1.97 7.45 13.92
N VAL A 208 -2.87 7.53 12.93
CA VAL A 208 -4.31 7.35 13.12
C VAL A 208 -4.69 5.87 13.20
N ASP A 209 -3.97 4.99 12.47
CA ASP A 209 -4.26 3.55 12.39
C ASP A 209 -4.17 2.85 13.75
N LYS A 210 -3.12 3.18 14.51
CA LYS A 210 -2.77 2.52 15.77
C LYS A 210 -3.66 2.96 16.94
N ASP A 211 -3.77 4.28 17.14
CA ASP A 211 -4.34 4.84 18.36
C ASP A 211 -5.80 5.32 18.17
N LYS A 212 -6.34 5.28 16.93
CA LYS A 212 -7.72 5.69 16.54
C LYS A 212 -8.10 7.12 16.99
N LEU A 213 -7.09 7.99 17.05
CA LEU A 213 -7.19 9.41 17.36
C LEU A 213 -6.60 10.21 16.20
N PHE A 214 -7.34 11.19 15.70
CA PHE A 214 -6.93 11.99 14.55
C PHE A 214 -6.20 13.29 14.94
N ARG A 215 -6.34 13.77 16.18
CA ARG A 215 -5.73 14.99 16.71
C ARG A 215 -5.98 16.22 15.80
N PRO A 216 -7.25 16.60 15.54
CA PRO A 216 -7.58 17.55 14.48
C PRO A 216 -6.95 18.94 14.62
N PHE A 217 -6.75 19.40 15.86
CA PHE A 217 -6.17 20.72 16.19
C PHE A 217 -4.64 20.74 16.30
N ASP A 218 -3.96 19.58 16.22
CA ASP A 218 -2.51 19.55 16.12
C ASP A 218 -2.08 20.08 14.74
N TYR A 219 -0.92 20.75 14.65
CA TYR A 219 -0.35 21.13 13.36
C TYR A 219 0.22 19.92 12.63
N LEU A 220 -0.02 19.82 11.33
CA LEU A 220 0.58 18.79 10.47
C LEU A 220 2.12 18.89 10.54
N SER A 221 2.79 17.76 10.76
CA SER A 221 4.26 17.61 10.75
C SER A 221 4.79 17.04 9.44
N TYR A 222 6.10 17.16 9.21
CA TYR A 222 6.75 16.63 8.01
C TYR A 222 6.53 15.11 7.84
N GLY A 223 6.61 14.34 8.92
CA GLY A 223 6.41 12.89 8.87
C GLY A 223 4.97 12.49 8.51
N GLU A 224 3.99 13.19 9.07
CA GLU A 224 2.57 12.97 8.75
C GLU A 224 2.26 13.40 7.30
N ALA A 225 2.87 14.49 6.82
CA ALA A 225 2.75 14.94 5.43
C ALA A 225 3.33 13.92 4.44
N VAL A 226 4.53 13.39 4.70
CA VAL A 226 5.16 12.33 3.90
C VAL A 226 4.30 11.06 3.89
N SER A 227 3.77 10.66 5.03
CA SER A 227 2.86 9.52 5.18
C SER A 227 1.59 9.67 4.32
N MET A 228 0.91 10.81 4.42
CA MET A 228 -0.28 11.12 3.61
C MET A 228 0.04 11.10 2.11
N LEU A 229 1.15 11.71 1.68
CA LEU A 229 1.56 11.72 0.28
C LEU A 229 1.86 10.32 -0.24
N TYR A 230 2.57 9.49 0.54
CA TYR A 230 2.83 8.09 0.20
C TYR A 230 1.54 7.29 0.02
N ARG A 231 0.64 7.35 1.01
CA ARG A 231 -0.63 6.60 1.03
C ARG A 231 -1.56 7.02 -0.10
N VAL A 232 -1.64 8.32 -0.40
CA VAL A 232 -2.39 8.84 -1.56
C VAL A 232 -1.87 8.22 -2.86
N LEU A 233 -0.57 8.30 -3.12
CA LEU A 233 -0.02 7.78 -4.39
C LEU A 233 -0.05 6.24 -4.46
N THR A 234 0.02 5.56 -3.32
CA THR A 234 -0.09 4.09 -3.23
C THR A 234 -1.53 3.59 -3.39
N ASN A 235 -2.53 4.43 -3.12
CA ASN A 235 -3.96 4.07 -3.21
C ASN A 235 -4.65 4.63 -4.47
N LEU A 236 -4.03 5.60 -5.15
CA LEU A 236 -4.63 6.31 -6.31
C LEU A 236 -3.70 6.43 -7.52
N GLY A 237 -2.41 6.06 -7.40
CA GLY A 237 -1.40 6.25 -8.44
C GLY A 237 -0.92 7.70 -8.56
N LEU A 238 0.08 7.92 -9.42
CA LEU A 238 0.42 9.27 -9.88
C LEU A 238 -0.75 9.86 -10.69
N PRO A 239 -1.00 11.18 -10.62
CA PRO A 239 -2.07 11.80 -11.40
C PRO A 239 -1.82 11.60 -12.90
N GLY A 240 -2.82 11.09 -13.62
CA GLY A 240 -2.75 10.96 -15.07
C GLY A 240 -2.70 12.34 -15.74
N SER A 241 -1.70 12.60 -16.57
CA SER A 241 -1.68 13.82 -17.37
C SER A 241 -2.83 13.81 -18.38
N GLU A 242 -3.52 14.94 -18.55
CA GLU A 242 -4.68 15.06 -19.46
C GLU A 242 -4.33 14.76 -20.93
N GLN A 243 -3.04 14.73 -21.26
CA GLN A 243 -2.52 14.46 -22.60
C GLN A 243 -2.47 12.95 -22.95
N ALA A 244 -2.68 12.05 -21.99
CA ALA A 244 -2.62 10.59 -22.20
C ALA A 244 -3.69 10.01 -23.16
N ASN A 245 -4.62 10.83 -23.66
CA ASN A 245 -5.59 10.46 -24.70
C ASN A 245 -5.05 10.69 -26.14
N GLY A 246 -3.80 10.29 -26.42
CA GLY A 246 -3.28 10.29 -27.78
C GLY A 246 -1.82 9.85 -27.92
N ILE A 247 -1.54 9.14 -29.02
CA ILE A 247 -0.20 8.82 -29.55
C ILE A 247 0.60 7.79 -28.72
N ILE A 248 0.37 6.50 -28.99
CA ILE A 248 1.39 5.46 -28.79
C ILE A 248 2.59 5.78 -29.69
N LYS A 249 3.80 6.02 -29.14
CA LYS A 249 5.02 6.15 -29.95
C LYS A 249 6.30 5.61 -29.31
N THR A 250 6.88 4.66 -30.03
CA THR A 250 8.30 4.25 -30.01
C THR A 250 8.75 3.40 -28.82
N GLN A 251 9.01 2.13 -29.11
CA GLN A 251 9.72 1.22 -28.21
C GLN A 251 11.20 1.63 -28.13
N VAL A 252 11.74 1.70 -26.92
CA VAL A 252 13.20 1.63 -26.67
C VAL A 252 13.53 0.16 -26.37
N PRO A 253 14.65 -0.41 -26.86
CA PRO A 253 14.97 -1.81 -26.59
C PRO A 253 15.19 -2.07 -25.10
N VAL A 254 14.49 -3.06 -24.55
CA VAL A 254 14.64 -3.50 -23.16
C VAL A 254 16.07 -3.98 -22.93
N THR A 255 16.73 -3.40 -21.92
CA THR A 255 17.78 -4.07 -21.16
C THR A 255 17.11 -4.65 -19.92
N GLU A 256 17.44 -5.88 -19.53
CA GLU A 256 16.82 -6.54 -18.36
C GLU A 256 16.96 -5.63 -17.12
N PRO A 257 15.88 -5.41 -16.34
CA PRO A 257 15.94 -4.55 -15.17
C PRO A 257 16.83 -5.19 -14.10
N SER A 258 18.06 -4.71 -13.99
CA SER A 258 18.97 -5.11 -12.93
C SER A 258 18.41 -4.66 -11.59
N LEU A 259 18.09 -5.63 -10.73
CA LEU A 259 17.61 -5.40 -9.37
C LEU A 259 18.54 -4.42 -8.61
N PRO A 260 18.00 -3.45 -7.84
CA PRO A 260 18.75 -2.97 -6.69
C PRO A 260 18.95 -4.15 -5.73
N GLU A 261 20.19 -4.40 -5.29
CA GLU A 261 20.59 -5.65 -4.62
C GLU A 261 19.90 -5.88 -3.25
N ASP A 262 19.19 -4.88 -2.73
CA ASP A 262 18.49 -4.86 -1.44
C ASP A 262 16.95 -4.96 -1.52
N SER A 263 16.34 -5.37 -2.65
CA SER A 263 14.87 -5.45 -2.77
C SER A 263 14.18 -6.38 -1.76
N SER A 264 14.93 -7.32 -1.16
CA SER A 264 14.48 -8.20 -0.08
C SER A 264 14.55 -7.58 1.33
N ALA A 265 15.17 -6.41 1.49
CA ALA A 265 15.44 -5.79 2.79
C ALA A 265 14.33 -4.85 3.31
N SER A 266 13.43 -4.37 2.44
CA SER A 266 12.35 -3.44 2.83
C SER A 266 11.23 -4.13 3.62
N GLY A 267 10.93 -5.40 3.30
CA GLY A 267 9.82 -6.15 3.90
C GLY A 267 8.45 -5.50 3.69
N SER A 268 8.24 -4.81 2.57
CA SER A 268 6.98 -4.20 2.15
C SER A 268 6.58 -4.71 0.78
N TYR A 269 5.37 -5.23 0.64
CA TYR A 269 4.82 -5.64 -0.66
C TYR A 269 4.65 -4.40 -1.57
N SER A 270 5.13 -4.47 -2.82
CA SER A 270 5.16 -3.31 -3.74
C SER A 270 4.71 -3.70 -5.15
N VAL A 271 4.47 -2.68 -6.00
CA VAL A 271 4.06 -2.86 -7.40
C VAL A 271 5.05 -3.74 -8.18
N GLU A 272 6.35 -3.63 -7.92
CA GLU A 272 7.40 -4.45 -8.53
C GLU A 272 7.33 -5.91 -8.09
N VAL A 273 7.02 -6.16 -6.80
CA VAL A 273 6.83 -7.52 -6.27
C VAL A 273 5.59 -8.17 -6.89
N ILE A 274 4.51 -7.39 -7.06
CA ILE A 274 3.28 -7.84 -7.72
C ILE A 274 3.54 -8.17 -9.20
N LEU A 275 4.22 -7.27 -9.92
CA LEU A 275 4.61 -7.47 -11.31
C LEU A 275 5.56 -8.67 -11.48
N LEU A 276 6.43 -8.95 -10.51
CA LEU A 276 7.30 -10.13 -10.52
C LEU A 276 6.48 -11.42 -10.33
N GLU A 277 5.64 -11.51 -9.27
CA GLU A 277 4.76 -12.68 -9.03
C GLU A 277 3.88 -12.97 -10.26
N TYR A 278 3.37 -11.92 -10.90
CA TYR A 278 2.55 -12.02 -12.10
C TYR A 278 3.34 -12.49 -13.33
N ASN A 279 4.50 -11.89 -13.61
CA ASN A 279 5.29 -12.20 -14.81
C ASN A 279 5.99 -13.56 -14.73
N GLU A 280 6.44 -14.00 -13.55
CA GLU A 280 6.98 -15.35 -13.34
C GLU A 280 5.90 -16.40 -13.64
N TYR A 281 4.69 -16.23 -13.07
CA TYR A 281 3.56 -17.12 -13.34
C TYR A 281 3.15 -17.14 -14.82
N LYS A 282 3.15 -15.97 -15.48
CA LYS A 282 2.88 -15.83 -16.92
C LYS A 282 3.94 -16.55 -17.77
N ALA A 283 5.22 -16.44 -17.41
CA ALA A 283 6.32 -17.11 -18.10
C ALA A 283 6.25 -18.64 -17.96
N ASP A 284 5.93 -19.16 -16.77
CA ASP A 284 5.72 -20.59 -16.55
C ASP A 284 4.56 -21.14 -17.40
N LEU A 285 3.46 -20.39 -17.51
CA LEU A 285 2.34 -20.77 -18.38
C LEU A 285 2.68 -20.69 -19.87
N GLN A 286 3.48 -19.72 -20.31
CA GLN A 286 3.99 -19.63 -21.68
C GLN A 286 4.90 -20.81 -22.06
N ASN A 287 5.76 -21.24 -21.13
CA ASN A 287 6.62 -22.40 -21.30
C ASN A 287 5.85 -23.74 -21.18
N SER A 288 4.61 -23.72 -20.68
CA SER A 288 3.81 -24.92 -20.45
C SER A 288 3.17 -25.48 -21.73
N SER A 289 3.45 -26.76 -22.00
CA SER A 289 2.74 -27.51 -23.04
C SER A 289 1.37 -28.05 -22.58
N TRP A 290 1.05 -27.96 -21.29
CA TRP A 290 -0.16 -28.50 -20.65
C TRP A 290 -1.41 -27.72 -21.08
N ALA A 291 -2.44 -28.42 -21.56
CA ALA A 291 -3.61 -27.76 -22.16
C ALA A 291 -4.40 -26.84 -21.19
N PRO A 292 -4.62 -27.20 -19.91
CA PRO A 292 -5.17 -26.25 -18.94
C PRO A 292 -4.26 -25.05 -18.67
N GLY A 293 -2.93 -25.23 -18.70
CA GLY A 293 -1.97 -24.12 -18.60
C GLY A 293 -2.13 -23.11 -19.74
N LYS A 294 -2.39 -23.58 -20.96
CA LYS A 294 -2.73 -22.71 -22.09
C LYS A 294 -4.03 -21.96 -21.89
N LYS A 295 -5.09 -22.61 -21.38
CA LYS A 295 -6.33 -21.91 -21.02
C LYS A 295 -6.10 -20.83 -19.95
N ARG A 296 -5.27 -21.12 -18.93
CA ARG A 296 -4.89 -20.14 -17.90
C ARG A 296 -4.15 -18.93 -18.51
N LEU A 297 -3.26 -19.16 -19.48
CA LEU A 297 -2.59 -18.09 -20.22
C LEU A 297 -3.56 -17.26 -21.08
N GLU A 298 -4.48 -17.91 -21.79
CA GLU A 298 -5.53 -17.24 -22.58
C GLU A 298 -6.43 -16.35 -21.68
N MET A 299 -6.74 -16.80 -20.47
CA MET A 299 -7.48 -16.02 -19.46
C MET A 299 -6.71 -14.79 -18.98
N LEU A 300 -5.40 -14.92 -18.68
CA LEU A 300 -4.54 -13.79 -18.31
C LEU A 300 -4.42 -12.75 -19.44
N GLN A 301 -4.14 -13.21 -20.67
CA GLN A 301 -4.03 -12.33 -21.84
C GLN A 301 -5.34 -11.59 -22.15
N LEU A 302 -6.49 -12.21 -21.87
CA LEU A 302 -7.79 -11.57 -22.00
C LEU A 302 -8.02 -10.50 -20.91
N ALA A 303 -7.58 -10.74 -19.67
CA ALA A 303 -7.62 -9.73 -18.61
C ALA A 303 -6.73 -8.51 -18.94
N GLU A 304 -5.47 -8.76 -19.36
CA GLU A 304 -4.55 -7.72 -19.87
C GLU A 304 -5.20 -6.88 -20.98
N SER A 305 -5.85 -7.54 -21.94
CA SER A 305 -6.55 -6.88 -23.06
C SER A 305 -7.84 -6.14 -22.67
N ILE A 306 -8.42 -6.40 -21.49
CA ILE A 306 -9.61 -5.69 -20.99
C ILE A 306 -9.21 -4.43 -20.22
N ILE A 307 -8.10 -4.51 -19.48
CA ILE A 307 -7.52 -3.36 -18.76
C ILE A 307 -6.83 -2.41 -19.75
N GLY A 308 -6.09 -2.95 -20.73
CA GLY A 308 -5.36 -2.18 -21.73
C GLY A 308 -3.87 -1.94 -21.40
N ILE A 309 -3.37 -2.57 -20.33
CA ILE A 309 -1.94 -2.56 -19.97
C ILE A 309 -1.11 -3.27 -21.04
N ASN A 310 0.09 -2.74 -21.30
CA ASN A 310 1.15 -3.42 -22.06
C ASN A 310 2.41 -3.53 -21.19
N LEU A 311 2.66 -4.70 -20.60
CA LEU A 311 3.75 -4.94 -19.64
C LEU A 311 5.17 -4.86 -20.24
N ASP A 312 5.30 -4.77 -21.57
CA ASP A 312 6.58 -4.68 -22.30
C ASP A 312 7.27 -3.28 -22.18
N GLY A 313 7.10 -2.59 -21.04
CA GLY A 313 7.66 -1.26 -20.79
C GLY A 313 7.56 -0.82 -19.33
N LEU A 314 8.45 0.09 -18.93
CA LEU A 314 8.50 0.65 -17.57
C LEU A 314 7.27 1.54 -17.33
N HIS A 315 6.19 1.00 -16.74
CA HIS A 315 4.95 1.72 -16.47
C HIS A 315 5.11 2.69 -15.28
N PRO A 316 5.01 4.02 -15.46
CA PRO A 316 5.17 4.97 -14.36
C PRO A 316 3.85 5.26 -13.62
N ILE A 317 2.71 4.77 -14.13
CA ILE A 317 1.38 5.15 -13.65
C ILE A 317 0.48 3.90 -13.58
N ASP A 318 0.58 3.14 -12.49
CA ASP A 318 -0.49 2.26 -12.05
C ASP A 318 -1.71 3.09 -11.63
N ARG A 319 -2.93 2.58 -11.83
CA ARG A 319 -4.18 3.37 -11.73
C ARG A 319 -5.28 2.58 -11.04
N PRO A 320 -6.24 3.23 -10.36
CA PRO A 320 -7.46 2.59 -9.89
C PRO A 320 -8.25 1.94 -11.04
N LEU A 321 -8.55 0.64 -10.92
CA LEU A 321 -9.32 -0.08 -11.92
C LEU A 321 -10.79 0.39 -11.92
N GLY A 322 -11.34 0.61 -13.11
CA GLY A 322 -12.78 0.85 -13.27
C GLY A 322 -13.63 -0.41 -13.04
N ILE A 323 -14.73 -0.29 -12.29
CA ILE A 323 -15.76 -1.34 -12.10
C ILE A 323 -16.25 -1.87 -13.44
N ASP A 324 -16.38 -1.00 -14.43
CA ASP A 324 -16.73 -1.32 -15.80
C ASP A 324 -15.75 -2.31 -16.46
N SER A 325 -14.47 -2.25 -16.11
CA SER A 325 -13.44 -3.19 -16.58
C SER A 325 -13.42 -4.46 -15.73
N TRP A 326 -13.65 -4.36 -14.42
CA TRP A 326 -13.82 -5.52 -13.54
C TRP A 326 -15.02 -6.39 -13.95
N ALA A 327 -16.16 -5.78 -14.26
CA ALA A 327 -17.34 -6.48 -14.79
C ALA A 327 -17.01 -7.24 -16.08
N LYS A 328 -16.25 -6.62 -16.99
CA LYS A 328 -15.78 -7.25 -18.25
C LYS A 328 -14.79 -8.40 -18.00
N ILE A 329 -13.98 -8.34 -16.95
CA ILE A 329 -13.11 -9.44 -16.52
C ILE A 329 -13.97 -10.61 -16.01
N LEU A 330 -14.92 -10.35 -15.10
CA LEU A 330 -15.83 -11.36 -14.55
C LEU A 330 -16.66 -12.06 -15.65
N ASP A 331 -17.20 -11.30 -16.60
CA ASP A 331 -17.88 -11.80 -17.82
C ASP A 331 -16.91 -12.63 -18.68
N LYS A 332 -15.89 -12.00 -19.26
CA LYS A 332 -15.16 -12.58 -20.41
C LYS A 332 -14.05 -13.55 -20.01
N VAL A 333 -13.41 -13.33 -18.87
CA VAL A 333 -12.31 -14.18 -18.40
C VAL A 333 -12.85 -15.39 -17.68
N PHE A 334 -13.88 -15.21 -16.84
CA PHE A 334 -14.40 -16.25 -15.95
C PHE A 334 -15.75 -16.85 -16.37
N GLY A 335 -16.52 -16.19 -17.25
CA GLY A 335 -17.80 -16.71 -17.74
C GLY A 335 -18.95 -16.51 -16.75
N LEU A 336 -18.93 -15.44 -15.95
CA LEU A 336 -20.08 -15.06 -15.12
C LEU A 336 -21.12 -14.33 -15.98
N GLU A 337 -22.40 -14.66 -15.83
CA GLU A 337 -23.48 -13.99 -16.57
C GLU A 337 -23.68 -12.57 -16.02
N TYR A 338 -24.07 -11.59 -16.85
CA TYR A 338 -24.20 -10.19 -16.42
C TYR A 338 -25.16 -10.05 -15.22
N GLU A 339 -26.23 -10.84 -15.25
CA GLU A 339 -27.25 -10.97 -14.21
C GLU A 339 -26.71 -11.52 -12.87
N ASP A 340 -25.59 -12.26 -12.87
CA ASP A 340 -24.87 -12.67 -11.65
C ASP A 340 -23.91 -11.58 -11.16
N ILE A 341 -23.42 -10.70 -12.05
CA ILE A 341 -22.41 -9.68 -11.75
C ILE A 341 -23.04 -8.38 -11.22
N ASP A 342 -24.05 -7.86 -11.91
CA ASP A 342 -24.70 -6.57 -11.63
C ASP A 342 -25.15 -6.40 -10.15
N PRO A 343 -25.74 -7.41 -9.48
CA PRO A 343 -26.15 -7.31 -8.06
C PRO A 343 -24.99 -7.17 -7.07
N TYR A 344 -23.74 -7.38 -7.49
CA TYR A 344 -22.54 -7.27 -6.65
C TYR A 344 -21.75 -5.99 -6.89
N LEU A 345 -22.00 -5.31 -8.02
CA LEU A 345 -21.35 -4.05 -8.40
C LEU A 345 -22.29 -2.83 -8.21
N SER A 346 -23.52 -3.04 -7.76
CA SER A 346 -24.55 -2.00 -7.71
C SER A 346 -24.35 -0.96 -6.60
N SER A 347 -24.09 0.29 -7.00
CA SER A 347 -24.26 1.56 -6.27
C SER A 347 -23.19 2.02 -5.24
N SER A 348 -23.13 3.36 -5.07
CA SER A 348 -22.21 4.16 -4.22
C SER A 348 -20.70 4.02 -4.48
N THR A 349 -20.31 3.79 -5.73
CA THR A 349 -18.90 3.78 -6.18
C THR A 349 -18.71 4.68 -7.40
N ASP A 350 -17.60 5.43 -7.43
CA ASP A 350 -17.36 6.50 -8.41
C ASP A 350 -16.76 5.98 -9.73
N GLY A 351 -17.28 4.86 -10.21
CA GLY A 351 -16.72 4.11 -11.33
C GLY A 351 -15.42 3.35 -11.03
N MET A 352 -14.67 3.70 -9.98
CA MET A 352 -13.53 2.92 -9.46
C MET A 352 -13.99 1.73 -8.62
N LEU A 353 -13.22 0.63 -8.62
CA LEU A 353 -13.47 -0.60 -7.86
C LEU A 353 -12.80 -0.55 -6.47
N PRO A 354 -13.53 -0.52 -5.36
CA PRO A 354 -12.97 -0.74 -4.03
C PRO A 354 -12.69 -2.21 -3.74
N TYR A 355 -11.76 -2.48 -2.82
CA TYR A 355 -11.37 -3.83 -2.39
C TYR A 355 -12.53 -4.65 -1.80
N ASP A 356 -13.49 -4.03 -1.12
CA ASP A 356 -14.65 -4.74 -0.57
C ASP A 356 -15.68 -5.15 -1.63
N ILE A 357 -15.90 -4.35 -2.67
CA ILE A 357 -16.69 -4.73 -3.86
C ILE A 357 -16.00 -5.86 -4.64
N ALA A 358 -14.66 -5.83 -4.74
CA ALA A 358 -13.90 -6.96 -5.28
C ALA A 358 -14.16 -8.23 -4.46
N ALA A 359 -14.03 -8.16 -3.12
CA ALA A 359 -14.32 -9.30 -2.24
C ALA A 359 -15.76 -9.81 -2.36
N ILE A 360 -16.76 -8.91 -2.37
CA ILE A 360 -18.18 -9.24 -2.53
C ILE A 360 -18.43 -9.97 -3.85
N SER A 361 -17.90 -9.44 -4.96
CA SER A 361 -18.11 -10.03 -6.29
C SER A 361 -17.40 -11.38 -6.45
N ILE A 362 -16.19 -11.55 -5.91
CA ILE A 362 -15.47 -12.83 -5.98
C ILE A 362 -16.12 -13.87 -5.07
N MET A 363 -16.42 -13.52 -3.81
CA MET A 363 -16.87 -14.48 -2.80
C MET A 363 -18.34 -14.88 -2.93
N LYS A 364 -19.19 -14.05 -3.56
CA LYS A 364 -20.57 -14.47 -3.91
C LYS A 364 -20.62 -15.38 -5.14
N ALA A 365 -19.63 -15.29 -6.03
CA ALA A 365 -19.42 -16.19 -7.17
C ALA A 365 -18.35 -17.29 -6.92
N SER A 366 -18.05 -17.61 -5.65
CA SER A 366 -16.96 -18.51 -5.28
C SER A 366 -17.12 -19.95 -5.82
N ASP A 367 -18.34 -20.38 -6.13
CA ASP A 367 -18.62 -21.70 -6.70
C ASP A 367 -18.11 -21.81 -8.13
N LYS A 368 -18.26 -20.74 -8.92
CA LYS A 368 -17.79 -20.60 -10.30
C LYS A 368 -16.30 -20.22 -10.36
N LEU A 369 -15.84 -19.35 -9.44
CA LEU A 369 -14.48 -18.80 -9.45
C LEU A 369 -13.44 -19.65 -8.70
N LEU A 370 -13.80 -20.21 -7.55
CA LEU A 370 -12.88 -20.87 -6.61
C LEU A 370 -13.25 -22.34 -6.31
N GLY A 371 -14.39 -22.80 -6.82
CA GLY A 371 -14.84 -24.20 -6.74
C GLY A 371 -15.50 -24.62 -5.43
N TYR A 372 -15.79 -23.67 -4.52
CA TYR A 372 -16.52 -23.89 -3.27
C TYR A 372 -17.76 -22.99 -3.17
N GLY A 373 -18.87 -23.53 -2.65
CA GLY A 373 -20.14 -22.80 -2.58
C GLY A 373 -20.06 -21.54 -1.71
N PRO A 374 -20.75 -20.44 -2.07
CA PRO A 374 -20.74 -19.23 -1.27
C PRO A 374 -21.31 -19.49 0.12
N SER A 375 -20.55 -19.13 1.14
CA SER A 375 -20.91 -19.19 2.56
C SER A 375 -20.64 -17.84 3.23
N ASP A 376 -20.90 -17.74 4.53
CA ASP A 376 -20.29 -16.71 5.36
C ASP A 376 -18.95 -17.17 5.94
N ALA A 377 -18.16 -16.19 6.38
CA ALA A 377 -16.94 -16.41 7.16
C ALA A 377 -17.26 -17.07 8.51
N ALA A 378 -16.36 -17.92 8.99
CA ALA A 378 -16.33 -18.34 10.37
C ALA A 378 -15.79 -17.20 11.27
N GLU A 379 -16.20 -17.21 12.55
CA GLU A 379 -15.83 -16.18 13.54
C GLU A 379 -14.32 -15.93 13.63
N HIS A 380 -13.49 -16.98 13.53
CA HIS A 380 -12.03 -16.83 13.54
C HIS A 380 -11.47 -16.12 12.29
N GLU A 381 -12.03 -16.36 11.09
CA GLU A 381 -11.59 -15.67 9.87
C GLU A 381 -11.88 -14.16 9.94
N VAL A 382 -13.02 -13.79 10.54
CA VAL A 382 -13.39 -12.39 10.79
C VAL A 382 -12.45 -11.73 11.79
N GLU A 383 -12.14 -12.39 12.91
CA GLU A 383 -11.26 -11.82 13.92
C GLU A 383 -9.78 -11.78 13.50
N GLU A 384 -9.32 -12.73 12.68
CA GLU A 384 -7.98 -12.70 12.07
C GLU A 384 -7.87 -11.56 11.05
N ALA A 385 -8.87 -11.38 10.17
CA ALA A 385 -8.91 -10.27 9.23
C ALA A 385 -9.04 -8.91 9.95
N ARG A 386 -9.85 -8.81 11.01
CA ARG A 386 -9.97 -7.63 11.90
C ARG A 386 -8.65 -7.27 12.58
N ALA A 387 -7.84 -8.26 12.95
CA ALA A 387 -6.56 -8.05 13.62
C ALA A 387 -5.43 -7.68 12.62
N ALA A 388 -5.51 -8.15 11.38
CA ALA A 388 -4.50 -7.93 10.35
C ALA A 388 -4.74 -6.67 9.49
N ILE A 389 -6.00 -6.33 9.18
CA ILE A 389 -6.33 -5.29 8.19
C ILE A 389 -6.73 -3.97 8.87
N PRO A 390 -6.00 -2.87 8.62
CA PRO A 390 -6.41 -1.52 9.01
C PRO A 390 -7.82 -1.19 8.51
N GLN A 391 -8.62 -0.57 9.38
CA GLN A 391 -10.00 -0.15 9.08
C GLN A 391 -10.94 -1.29 8.58
N PHE A 392 -10.64 -2.57 8.85
CA PHE A 392 -11.43 -3.75 8.43
C PHE A 392 -12.96 -3.57 8.54
N ASP A 393 -13.42 -3.06 9.69
CA ASP A 393 -14.84 -2.83 9.97
C ASP A 393 -15.53 -1.97 8.90
N THR A 394 -14.82 -1.09 8.19
CA THR A 394 -15.38 -0.20 7.15
C THR A 394 -15.78 -0.89 5.83
N ALA A 395 -15.65 -2.22 5.73
CA ALA A 395 -16.21 -2.99 4.62
C ALA A 395 -17.75 -2.89 4.56
N ARG A 396 -18.34 -3.03 3.38
CA ARG A 396 -19.79 -3.17 3.17
C ARG A 396 -20.30 -4.57 3.56
N ASP A 397 -19.44 -5.58 3.45
CA ASP A 397 -19.73 -7.00 3.75
C ASP A 397 -18.50 -7.64 4.40
N ASP A 398 -18.37 -7.43 5.71
CA ASP A 398 -17.27 -7.87 6.58
C ASP A 398 -17.00 -9.39 6.43
N SER A 399 -18.08 -10.17 6.21
CA SER A 399 -18.04 -11.61 5.98
C SER A 399 -17.33 -11.96 4.66
N LYS A 400 -17.73 -11.34 3.55
CA LYS A 400 -17.06 -11.57 2.25
C LYS A 400 -15.64 -11.03 2.23
N PHE A 401 -15.37 -9.93 2.93
CA PHE A 401 -14.01 -9.38 3.04
C PHE A 401 -13.07 -10.31 3.83
N ALA A 402 -13.53 -10.86 4.96
CA ALA A 402 -12.79 -11.88 5.71
C ALA A 402 -12.50 -13.14 4.88
N GLN A 403 -13.43 -13.61 4.05
CA GLN A 403 -13.21 -14.76 3.16
C GLN A 403 -12.18 -14.46 2.05
N MET A 404 -12.09 -13.22 1.56
CA MET A 404 -11.05 -12.82 0.61
C MET A 404 -9.66 -12.75 1.26
N PHE A 405 -9.60 -12.43 2.55
CA PHE A 405 -8.38 -12.54 3.35
C PHE A 405 -7.98 -14.01 3.60
N SER A 406 -8.87 -14.83 4.18
CA SER A 406 -8.57 -16.22 4.56
C SER A 406 -8.27 -17.16 3.40
N SER A 407 -8.81 -16.86 2.20
CA SER A 407 -8.48 -17.58 0.96
C SER A 407 -7.09 -17.25 0.39
N GLY A 408 -6.34 -16.31 0.99
CA GLY A 408 -5.01 -15.89 0.53
C GLY A 408 -5.02 -14.98 -0.70
N LEU A 409 -6.18 -14.57 -1.22
CA LEU A 409 -6.25 -13.65 -2.35
C LEU A 409 -5.61 -12.29 -2.03
N LEU A 410 -5.69 -11.84 -0.77
CA LEU A 410 -5.08 -10.61 -0.27
C LEU A 410 -3.62 -10.77 0.22
N GLU A 411 -2.99 -11.94 0.08
CA GLU A 411 -1.64 -12.20 0.62
C GLU A 411 -0.62 -11.16 0.12
N GLY A 412 0.16 -10.58 1.04
CA GLY A 412 1.05 -9.45 0.77
C GLY A 412 0.33 -8.09 0.62
N LEU A 413 -0.77 -8.02 -0.15
CA LEU A 413 -1.51 -6.77 -0.42
C LEU A 413 -1.95 -6.06 0.86
N TYR A 414 -2.43 -6.78 1.87
CA TYR A 414 -2.85 -6.17 3.14
C TYR A 414 -1.71 -5.54 3.95
N THR A 415 -0.45 -5.77 3.59
CA THR A 415 0.74 -5.17 4.23
C THR A 415 1.11 -3.80 3.65
N ILE A 416 0.48 -3.39 2.54
CA ILE A 416 0.66 -2.07 1.93
C ILE A 416 0.15 -0.99 2.90
N PRO A 417 0.94 0.02 3.29
CA PRO A 417 0.47 1.06 4.20
C PRO A 417 -0.67 1.88 3.58
N GLY A 418 -1.77 2.03 4.32
CA GLY A 418 -3.03 2.58 3.79
C GLY A 418 -3.94 1.55 3.11
N PHE A 419 -3.64 0.24 3.15
CA PHE A 419 -4.58 -0.79 2.73
C PHE A 419 -5.82 -0.82 3.62
N THR A 420 -7.00 -0.71 2.99
CA THR A 420 -8.30 -0.60 3.65
C THR A 420 -9.41 -1.23 2.78
N PRO A 421 -10.58 -1.59 3.32
CA PRO A 421 -11.69 -2.13 2.53
C PRO A 421 -12.20 -1.20 1.41
N GLN A 422 -12.19 0.13 1.63
CA GLN A 422 -12.60 1.11 0.63
C GLN A 422 -11.41 1.65 -0.23
N ARG A 423 -10.19 1.10 -0.09
CA ARG A 423 -9.07 1.39 -1.00
C ARG A 423 -9.47 0.96 -2.42
N PRO A 424 -9.22 1.77 -3.47
CA PRO A 424 -9.37 1.32 -4.84
C PRO A 424 -8.36 0.21 -5.18
N VAL A 425 -8.82 -0.85 -5.84
CA VAL A 425 -7.95 -1.89 -6.42
C VAL A 425 -7.25 -1.26 -7.63
N THR A 426 -5.93 -1.36 -7.73
CA THR A 426 -5.22 -0.86 -8.93
C THR A 426 -5.32 -1.82 -10.11
N GLU A 427 -4.96 -1.38 -11.30
CA GLU A 427 -4.92 -2.19 -12.52
C GLU A 427 -3.94 -3.37 -12.39
N ILE A 428 -2.77 -3.14 -11.78
CA ILE A 428 -1.76 -4.18 -11.52
C ILE A 428 -2.23 -5.14 -10.40
N GLU A 429 -2.86 -4.63 -9.35
CA GLU A 429 -3.43 -5.45 -8.28
C GLU A 429 -4.61 -6.32 -8.77
N ALA A 430 -5.42 -5.80 -9.70
CA ALA A 430 -6.48 -6.59 -10.31
C ALA A 430 -5.93 -7.74 -11.16
N LEU A 431 -4.80 -7.54 -11.86
CA LEU A 431 -4.09 -8.63 -12.57
C LEU A 431 -3.59 -9.71 -11.59
N LEU A 432 -3.11 -9.32 -10.40
CA LEU A 432 -2.73 -10.26 -9.34
C LEU A 432 -3.93 -11.06 -8.81
N LEU A 433 -5.06 -10.40 -8.53
CA LEU A 433 -6.28 -11.07 -8.10
C LEU A 433 -6.77 -12.06 -9.17
N VAL A 434 -6.76 -11.65 -10.44
CA VAL A 434 -7.06 -12.54 -11.59
C VAL A 434 -6.11 -13.73 -11.64
N LYS A 435 -4.79 -13.52 -11.50
CA LYS A 435 -3.79 -14.59 -11.43
C LYS A 435 -4.10 -15.59 -10.31
N ARG A 436 -4.39 -15.12 -9.09
CA ARG A 436 -4.64 -15.96 -7.93
C ARG A 436 -5.96 -16.74 -8.03
N ILE A 437 -7.01 -16.16 -8.62
CA ILE A 437 -8.25 -16.89 -8.96
C ILE A 437 -7.96 -17.96 -10.02
N ILE A 438 -7.28 -17.62 -11.12
CA ILE A 438 -6.90 -18.55 -12.20
C ILE A 438 -6.06 -19.72 -11.67
N GLU A 439 -5.18 -19.46 -10.72
CA GLU A 439 -4.36 -20.45 -10.01
C GLU A 439 -5.20 -21.37 -9.12
N GLY A 440 -6.15 -20.81 -8.36
CA GLY A 440 -7.10 -21.52 -7.51
C GLY A 440 -8.13 -22.38 -8.24
N ILE A 441 -8.45 -22.08 -9.51
CA ILE A 441 -9.34 -22.90 -10.36
C ILE A 441 -8.74 -24.30 -10.52
N SER A 442 -9.23 -25.23 -9.70
CA SER A 442 -8.91 -26.66 -9.75
C SER A 442 -9.48 -27.28 -11.03
N THR A 443 -8.60 -27.66 -11.95
CA THR A 443 -8.95 -28.26 -13.23
C THR A 443 -9.43 -29.70 -13.03
N ARG A 444 -10.75 -29.88 -12.88
CA ARG A 444 -11.44 -31.18 -12.83
C ARG A 444 -11.47 -31.87 -14.19
#